data_AF-A0A9E3ESR9-F1
#
_entry.id   AF-A0A9E3ESR9-F1
#
_cell.length_a   1.000
_cell.length_b   1.000
_cell.length_c   1.000
_cell.angle_alpha   90.00
_cell.angle_beta   90.00
_cell.angle_gamma   90.00
#
_symmetry.space_group_name_H-M   'P 1'
#
loop_
_entity.id
_entity.type
_entity.pdbx_description
1 polymer ?
#
loop_
_entity_poly.entity_id
_entity_poly.type
_entity_poly.pdbx_seq_one_letter_code
_entity_poly.pdbx_strand_id
1 'polypeptide(L)'
;GLTTVYRTLQSMSAAGLLDTLRTDTGESVYRRCSEHHHHHLVCRSCGSTVEVGDHEVEAWAAEVATRHGFSDVSHTIEIFGICSDCRG
;
A
#
# COMPACT_ATOMS: atom_id res chain seq x y z
N GLY A 1 -14.73 -20.23 10.96
CA GLY A 1 -14.12 -19.07 11.65
C GLY A 1 -13.40 -18.16 10.68
N LEU A 2 -12.29 -18.63 10.08
CA LEU A 2 -11.42 -17.84 9.20
C LEU A 2 -12.11 -17.23 7.96
N THR A 3 -13.03 -17.95 7.31
CA THR A 3 -13.75 -17.45 6.13
C THR A 3 -14.57 -16.19 6.43
N THR A 4 -15.13 -16.08 7.64
CA THR A 4 -15.87 -14.89 8.05
C THR A 4 -14.93 -13.71 8.29
N VAL A 5 -13.77 -13.94 8.92
CA VAL A 5 -12.73 -12.91 9.11
C VAL A 5 -12.25 -12.35 7.78
N TYR A 6 -11.92 -13.21 6.81
CA TYR A 6 -11.47 -12.76 5.48
C TYR A 6 -12.53 -11.96 4.72
N ARG A 7 -13.79 -12.39 4.77
CA ARG A 7 -14.89 -11.64 4.14
C ARG A 7 -15.08 -10.27 4.79
N THR A 8 -14.99 -10.18 6.12
CA THR A 8 -15.08 -8.90 6.82
C THR A 8 -13.93 -7.97 6.43
N LEU A 9 -12.69 -8.47 6.39
CA LEU A 9 -11.53 -7.68 5.98
C LEU A 9 -11.65 -7.18 4.53
N GLN A 10 -12.10 -8.04 3.61
CA GLN A 10 -12.38 -7.65 2.23
C GLN A 10 -13.49 -6.60 2.12
N SER A 11 -14.60 -6.74 2.86
CA SER A 11 -15.67 -5.75 2.87
C SER A 11 -15.21 -4.41 3.45
N MET A 12 -14.39 -4.42 4.50
CA MET A 12 -13.83 -3.20 5.07
C MET A 12 -12.85 -2.52 4.10
N SER A 13 -12.03 -3.29 3.38
CA SER A 13 -11.14 -2.74 2.36
C SER A 13 -11.90 -2.18 1.16
N ALA A 14 -12.93 -2.88 0.67
CA ALA A 14 -13.81 -2.39 -0.39
C ALA A 14 -14.58 -1.12 0.02
N ALA A 15 -14.81 -0.92 1.31
CA ALA A 15 -15.41 0.30 1.86
C ALA A 15 -14.39 1.43 2.13
N GLY A 16 -13.10 1.24 1.77
CA GLY A 16 -12.04 2.22 2.01
C GLY A 16 -11.62 2.36 3.48
N LEU A 17 -12.04 1.43 4.36
CA LEU A 17 -11.69 1.45 5.78
C LEU A 17 -10.33 0.80 6.07
N LEU A 18 -9.82 0.00 5.13
CA LEU A 18 -8.54 -0.68 5.20
C LEU A 18 -7.85 -0.63 3.84
N ASP A 19 -6.56 -0.32 3.83
CA ASP A 19 -5.68 -0.62 2.71
C ASP A 19 -5.33 -2.10 2.69
N THR A 20 -5.12 -2.62 1.49
CA THR A 20 -4.64 -4.00 1.27
C THR A 20 -3.30 -3.94 0.58
N LEU A 21 -2.29 -4.50 1.22
CA LEU A 21 -0.95 -4.71 0.68
C LEU A 21 -0.81 -6.16 0.23
N ARG A 22 -0.06 -6.41 -0.85
CA ARG A 22 0.29 -7.77 -1.25
C ARG A 22 1.79 -7.99 -1.09
N THR A 23 2.14 -8.87 -0.17
CA THR A 23 3.53 -9.25 0.09
C THR A 23 4.13 -10.02 -1.08
N ASP A 24 5.46 -10.15 -1.07
CA ASP A 24 6.23 -10.94 -2.04
C ASP A 24 5.94 -12.44 -1.96
N THR A 25 5.39 -12.93 -0.84
CA THR A 25 4.87 -14.30 -0.70
C THR A 25 3.46 -14.47 -1.28
N GLY A 26 2.82 -13.39 -1.72
CA GLY A 26 1.45 -13.38 -2.22
C GLY A 26 0.37 -13.23 -1.16
N GLU A 27 0.74 -13.10 0.13
CA GLU A 27 -0.21 -12.87 1.22
C GLU A 27 -0.77 -11.45 1.20
N SER A 28 -2.08 -11.34 1.46
CA SER A 28 -2.76 -10.06 1.64
C SER A 28 -2.67 -9.59 3.09
N VAL A 29 -2.12 -8.42 3.29
CA VAL A 29 -2.05 -7.74 4.58
C VAL A 29 -3.01 -6.57 4.56
N TYR A 30 -3.94 -6.54 5.52
CA TYR A 30 -4.91 -5.45 5.66
C TYR A 30 -4.43 -4.48 6.74
N ARG A 31 -4.50 -3.18 6.46
CA ARG A 31 -4.12 -2.13 7.42
C ARG A 31 -5.13 -1.00 7.42
N ARG A 32 -5.41 -0.46 8.61
CA ARG A 32 -6.11 0.81 8.72
C ARG A 32 -5.11 1.94 8.56
N CYS A 33 -5.25 2.74 7.51
CA CYS A 33 -4.35 3.85 7.22
C CYS A 33 -5.07 5.20 7.31
N SER A 34 -4.32 6.28 7.15
CA SER A 34 -4.84 7.65 7.10
C SER A 34 -5.74 7.88 5.86
N GLU A 35 -6.64 8.87 5.94
CA GLU A 35 -7.60 9.18 4.85
C GLU A 35 -6.95 9.84 3.61
N HIS A 36 -5.68 10.22 3.69
CA HIS A 36 -4.96 10.85 2.59
C HIS A 36 -4.26 9.81 1.73
N HIS A 37 -4.11 10.06 0.43
CA HIS A 37 -3.34 9.18 -0.45
C HIS A 37 -1.87 9.16 -0.02
N HIS A 38 -1.36 7.97 0.29
CA HIS A 38 0.00 7.74 0.72
C HIS A 38 0.47 6.35 0.24
N HIS A 39 1.75 6.09 0.40
CA HIS A 39 2.41 4.84 0.07
C HIS A 39 3.03 4.23 1.31
N HIS A 40 3.56 3.02 1.17
CA HIS A 40 4.09 2.27 2.30
C HIS A 40 5.53 1.83 2.06
N LEU A 41 6.40 2.06 3.05
CA LEU A 41 7.69 1.40 3.18
C LEU A 41 7.58 0.28 4.22
N VAL A 42 7.63 -0.98 3.78
CA VAL A 42 7.37 -2.16 4.59
C VAL A 42 8.64 -2.98 4.83
N CYS A 43 8.88 -3.34 6.09
CA CYS A 43 9.93 -4.28 6.47
C CYS A 43 9.50 -5.72 6.15
N ARG A 44 10.28 -6.42 5.33
CA ARG A 44 10.04 -7.84 4.97
C ARG A 44 10.19 -8.79 6.17
N SER A 45 10.96 -8.42 7.19
CA SER A 45 11.25 -9.31 8.32
C SER A 45 10.22 -9.24 9.44
N CYS A 46 9.69 -8.05 9.75
CA CYS A 46 8.80 -7.87 10.90
C CYS A 46 7.46 -7.19 10.55
N GLY A 47 7.26 -6.79 9.28
CA GLY A 47 6.05 -6.10 8.85
C GLY A 47 5.92 -4.65 9.34
N SER A 48 6.92 -4.12 10.06
CA SER A 48 6.96 -2.70 10.44
C SER A 48 6.83 -1.84 9.19
N THR A 49 6.06 -0.75 9.28
CA THR A 49 5.75 0.07 8.12
C THR A 49 5.77 1.55 8.47
N VAL A 50 6.26 2.33 7.51
CA VAL A 50 6.23 3.78 7.53
C VAL A 50 5.33 4.26 6.40
N GLU A 51 4.39 5.17 6.71
CA GLU A 51 3.65 5.91 5.67
C GLU A 51 4.62 6.86 4.98
N VAL A 52 4.73 6.76 3.66
CA VAL A 52 5.55 7.64 2.84
C VAL A 52 4.63 8.33 1.83
N GLY A 53 4.61 9.65 1.85
CA GLY A 53 3.80 10.45 0.96
C GLY A 53 4.58 11.69 0.61
N ASP A 54 5.04 11.78 -0.63
CA ASP A 54 5.78 12.93 -1.11
C ASP A 54 5.24 13.37 -2.47
N HIS A 55 5.26 14.68 -2.66
CA HIS A 55 4.78 15.33 -3.88
C HIS A 55 5.52 14.85 -5.14
N GLU A 56 6.79 14.43 -5.04
CA GLU A 56 7.58 14.01 -6.19
C GLU A 56 7.04 12.75 -6.88
N VAL A 57 6.63 11.75 -6.10
CA VAL A 57 6.14 10.47 -6.64
C VAL A 57 4.80 10.67 -7.33
N GLU A 58 3.92 11.46 -6.72
CA GLU A 58 2.62 11.84 -7.27
C GLU A 58 2.76 12.64 -8.56
N ALA A 59 3.67 13.62 -8.58
CA ALA A 59 3.94 14.43 -9.76
C ALA A 59 4.49 13.58 -10.92
N TRP A 60 5.41 12.66 -10.61
CA TRP A 60 5.96 11.74 -11.61
C TRP A 60 4.89 10.82 -12.21
N ALA A 61 4.03 10.22 -11.38
CA ALA A 61 2.95 9.34 -11.85
C ALA A 61 1.99 10.10 -12.79
N ALA A 62 1.59 11.32 -12.41
CA ALA A 62 0.75 12.19 -13.23
C ALA A 62 1.41 12.60 -14.56
N GLU A 63 2.72 12.90 -14.54
CA GLU A 63 3.46 13.25 -15.75
C GLU A 63 3.54 12.05 -16.72
N VAL A 64 3.84 10.85 -16.21
CA VAL A 64 3.88 9.63 -17.02
C VAL A 64 2.52 9.36 -17.67
N ALA A 65 1.43 9.44 -16.90
CA ALA A 65 0.07 9.29 -17.42
C ALA A 65 -0.22 10.27 -18.57
N THR A 66 0.09 11.55 -18.34
CA THR A 66 -0.14 12.62 -19.32
C THR A 66 0.67 12.40 -20.60
N ARG A 67 1.97 12.07 -20.45
CA ARG A 67 2.88 11.85 -21.58
C ARG A 67 2.42 10.73 -22.51
N HIS A 68 1.74 9.72 -21.96
CA HIS A 68 1.25 8.57 -22.72
C HIS A 68 -0.24 8.65 -23.07
N GLY A 69 -0.93 9.76 -22.75
CA GLY A 69 -2.33 9.97 -23.11
C GLY A 69 -3.34 9.14 -22.32
N PHE A 70 -3.01 8.75 -21.08
CA PHE A 70 -3.92 8.04 -20.18
C PHE A 70 -4.73 9.05 -19.34
N SER A 71 -5.97 8.68 -19.01
CA SER A 71 -6.89 9.45 -18.16
C SER A 71 -7.48 8.55 -17.07
N ASP A 72 -8.02 9.13 -16.00
CA ASP A 72 -8.57 8.39 -14.85
C ASP A 72 -7.55 7.41 -14.24
N VAL A 73 -6.34 7.92 -14.01
CA VAL A 73 -5.21 7.11 -13.58
C VAL A 73 -5.23 6.94 -12.07
N SER A 74 -5.04 5.69 -11.64
CA SER A 74 -4.66 5.34 -10.28
C SER A 74 -3.30 4.66 -10.29
N HIS A 75 -2.59 4.74 -9.17
CA HIS A 75 -1.33 4.05 -8.97
C HIS A 75 -1.25 3.43 -7.58
N THR A 76 -0.45 2.37 -7.50
CA THR A 76 -0.13 1.69 -6.25
C THR A 76 1.38 1.59 -6.17
N ILE A 77 1.95 2.10 -5.08
CA ILE A 77 3.39 2.08 -4.85
C ILE A 77 3.63 1.49 -3.47
N GLU A 78 4.46 0.45 -3.44
CA GLU A 78 4.88 -0.23 -2.23
C GLU A 78 6.41 -0.40 -2.28
N ILE A 79 7.08 0.02 -1.22
CA ILE A 79 8.53 -0.10 -1.08
C ILE A 79 8.81 -1.16 -0.03
N PHE A 80 9.69 -2.11 -0.34
CA PHE A 80 10.02 -3.21 0.57
C PHE A 80 11.50 -3.22 0.92
N GLY A 81 11.82 -3.35 2.21
CA GLY A 81 13.19 -3.41 2.71
C GLY A 81 13.31 -4.17 4.03
N ILE A 82 14.42 -3.98 4.74
CA ILE A 82 14.60 -4.47 6.13
C ILE A 82 14.81 -3.25 7.02
N CYS A 83 14.00 -3.08 8.06
CA CYS A 83 14.10 -1.94 8.98
C CYS A 83 15.40 -1.99 9.81
N SER A 84 15.76 -0.87 10.44
CA SER A 84 16.93 -0.79 11.33
C SER A 84 16.95 -1.90 12.38
N ASP A 85 15.80 -2.17 12.99
CA ASP A 85 15.67 -3.09 14.12
C ASP A 85 15.86 -4.56 13.71
N CYS A 86 15.60 -4.88 12.43
CA CYS A 86 15.81 -6.23 11.88
C CYS A 86 17.17 -6.40 11.19
N ARG A 87 17.91 -5.30 10.94
CA ARG A 87 19.30 -5.37 10.47
C ARG A 87 20.29 -5.50 11.62
N GLY A 88 19.84 -5.29 12.86
CA GLY A 88 20.62 -5.36 14.10
C GLY A 88 20.63 -6.75 14.72
#